data_AF-A0A9E5NCT0-F1
#
_entry.id   AF-A0A9E5NCT0-F1
#
_cell.length_a   1.000
_cell.length_b   1.000
_cell.length_c   1.000
_cell.angle_alpha   90.00
_cell.angle_beta   90.00
_cell.angle_gamma   90.00
#
_symmetry.space_group_name_H-M   'P 1'
#
loop_
_entity.id
_entity.type
_entity.pdbx_description
1 polymer ?
#
loop_
_entity_poly.entity_id
_entity_poly.type
_entity_poly.pdbx_seq_one_letter_code
_entity_poly.pdbx_strand_id
1 'polypeptide(L)' 'AEESRSIGLADMAYALRTGRPHRADGKMTYHALEIMHAIHTASNEGKSVELSSTCERPAPLPQGLREGILDT' A
#
# COMPACT_ATOMS: atom_id res chain seq x y z
N ALA A 1 -5.08 -16.62 -15.10
CA ALA A 1 -4.69 -15.63 -14.07
C ALA A 1 -3.30 -15.17 -14.45
N GLU A 2 -3.15 -13.94 -14.94
CA GLU A 2 -1.84 -13.34 -15.21
C GLU A 2 -1.10 -13.16 -13.88
N GLU A 3 0.16 -13.62 -13.85
CA GLU A 3 1.04 -13.46 -12.70
C GLU A 3 1.33 -11.96 -12.46
N SER A 4 0.60 -11.33 -11.52
CA SER A 4 0.87 -9.96 -11.07
C SER A 4 2.07 -9.87 -10.10
N ARG A 5 2.94 -10.88 -10.12
CA ARG A 5 4.13 -10.93 -9.27
C ARG A 5 5.00 -9.71 -9.59
N SER A 6 5.46 -9.03 -8.54
CA SER A 6 6.31 -7.84 -8.65
C SER A 6 5.62 -6.57 -9.18
N ILE A 7 4.30 -6.53 -9.35
CA ILE A 7 3.60 -5.30 -9.79
C ILE A 7 3.83 -4.11 -8.84
N GLY A 8 3.94 -4.35 -7.53
CA GLY A 8 4.25 -3.30 -6.56
C GLY A 8 5.65 -2.71 -6.74
N LEU A 9 6.63 -3.54 -7.14
CA LEU A 9 7.98 -3.06 -7.45
C LEU A 9 8.00 -2.27 -8.76
N ALA A 10 7.25 -2.72 -9.77
CA ALA A 10 7.10 -1.98 -11.02
C ALA A 10 6.42 -0.62 -10.80
N ASP A 11 5.35 -0.56 -10.00
CA ASP A 11 4.69 0.70 -9.61
C ASP A 11 5.65 1.66 -8.92
N MET A 12 6.46 1.15 -7.99
CA MET A 12 7.51 1.91 -7.33
C MET A 12 8.52 2.49 -8.32
N ALA A 13 9.03 1.68 -9.25
CA ALA A 13 9.99 2.13 -10.25
C ALA A 13 9.41 3.20 -11.20
N TYR A 14 8.15 3.05 -11.62
CA TYR A 14 7.46 4.06 -12.44
C TYR A 14 7.25 5.36 -11.67
N ALA A 15 6.74 5.28 -10.44
CA ALA A 15 6.52 6.42 -9.57
C ALA A 15 7.81 7.23 -9.34
N LEU A 16 8.93 6.55 -9.09
CA LEU A 16 10.24 7.19 -8.94
C LEU A 16 10.69 7.92 -10.21
N ARG A 17 10.38 7.38 -11.40
CA ARG A 17 10.73 8.00 -12.69
C ARG A 17 9.86 9.21 -13.02
N THR A 18 8.59 9.22 -12.62
CA THR A 18 7.62 10.25 -13.01
C THR A 18 7.32 11.26 -11.90
N GLY A 19 7.76 11.00 -10.68
CA GLY A 19 7.60 11.89 -9.54
C GLY A 19 6.25 11.80 -8.85
N ARG A 20 5.39 10.84 -9.20
CA ARG A 20 4.17 10.55 -8.44
C ARG A 20 4.49 9.72 -7.18
N PRO A 21 3.65 9.77 -6.13
CA PRO A 21 3.72 8.79 -5.05
C PRO A 21 3.50 7.36 -5.57
N HIS A 22 4.31 6.40 -5.12
CA HIS A 22 4.01 4.98 -5.33
C HIS A 22 2.91 4.52 -4.38
N ARG A 23 2.06 3.61 -4.83
CA ARG A 23 0.83 3.22 -4.11
C ARG A 23 1.10 2.51 -2.79
N ALA A 24 2.16 1.73 -2.73
CA ALA A 24 2.61 1.03 -1.52
C ALA A 24 3.74 1.83 -0.84
N ASP A 25 3.45 3.08 -0.46
CA ASP A 25 4.45 3.92 0.20
C ASP A 25 4.73 3.56 1.66
N GLY A 26 5.75 4.21 2.22
CA GLY A 26 6.15 4.00 3.61
C GLY A 26 5.09 4.42 4.62
N LYS A 27 4.29 5.47 4.35
CA LYS A 27 3.23 5.92 5.26
C LYS A 27 2.08 4.93 5.31
N MET A 28 1.63 4.46 4.14
CA MET A 28 0.62 3.40 4.00
C MET A 28 1.09 2.11 4.66
N THR A 29 2.35 1.71 4.41
CA THR A 29 2.91 0.48 4.98
C THR A 29 3.07 0.56 6.49
N TYR A 30 3.51 1.72 7.01
CA TYR A 30 3.57 1.96 8.45
C TYR A 30 2.18 1.92 9.09
N HIS A 31 1.18 2.53 8.46
CA HIS A 31 -0.20 2.48 8.97
C HIS A 31 -0.76 1.04 8.99
N ALA A 32 -0.53 0.27 7.93
CA ALA A 32 -0.89 -1.15 7.90
C ALA A 32 -0.17 -1.95 9.00
N LEU A 33 1.11 -1.68 9.26
CA LEU A 33 1.85 -2.31 10.33
C LEU A 33 1.28 -1.96 11.71
N GLU A 34 0.95 -0.69 11.96
CA GLU A 34 0.32 -0.28 13.22
C GLU A 34 -1.02 -1.01 13.43
N ILE A 35 -1.84 -1.14 12.38
CA ILE A 35 -3.08 -1.93 12.43
C ILE A 35 -2.81 -3.38 12.83
N MET A 36 -1.81 -4.04 12.23
CA MET A 36 -1.45 -5.42 12.58
C MET A 36 -1.07 -5.55 14.07
N HIS A 37 -0.28 -4.60 14.59
CA HIS A 37 0.09 -4.55 16.00
C HIS A 37 -1.12 -4.26 16.90
N ALA A 38 -1.97 -3.32 16.52
CA ALA A 38 -3.17 -2.96 17.28
C ALA A 38 -4.15 -4.13 17.39
N ILE A 39 -4.33 -4.92 16.32
CA ILE A 39 -5.14 -6.15 16.35
C ILE A 39 -4.56 -7.15 17.36
N HIS A 40 -3.24 -7.34 17.34
CA HIS A 40 -2.58 -8.26 18.28
C HIS A 40 -2.74 -7.81 19.73
N THR A 41 -2.49 -6.53 20.02
CA THR A 41 -2.67 -5.94 21.36
C THR A 41 -4.12 -6.01 21.81
N ALA A 42 -5.07 -5.65 20.94
CA ALA A 42 -6.50 -5.70 21.23
C ALA A 42 -6.96 -7.11 21.60
N SER A 43 -6.46 -8.13 20.88
CA SER A 43 -6.74 -9.53 21.18
C SER A 43 -6.19 -9.97 22.54
N ASN A 44 -5.00 -9.51 22.91
CA ASN A 44 -4.37 -9.87 24.18
C ASN A 44 -5.05 -9.18 25.39
N GLU A 45 -5.50 -7.94 25.22
CA GLU A 45 -6.06 -7.12 26.30
C GLU A 45 -7.59 -7.16 26.37
N GLY A 46 -8.26 -7.69 25.35
CA GLY A 46 -9.72 -7.73 25.25
C GLY A 46 -10.36 -6.35 25.09
N LYS A 47 -9.64 -5.39 24.49
CA LYS A 47 -10.08 -3.98 24.34
C LYS A 47 -9.71 -3.44 22.96
N SER A 48 -10.43 -2.43 22.48
CA SER A 48 -10.05 -1.70 21.27
C SER A 48 -8.78 -0.87 21.50
N VAL A 49 -7.91 -0.82 20.49
CA VAL A 49 -6.70 0.02 20.47
C VAL A 49 -6.89 1.13 19.44
N GLU A 50 -6.75 2.38 19.86
CA GLU A 50 -6.75 3.55 18.98
C GLU A 50 -5.45 3.62 18.18
N LEU A 51 -5.56 3.96 16.90
CA LEU A 51 -4.41 4.12 16.02
C LEU A 51 -3.89 5.55 16.09
N SER A 52 -2.57 5.71 16.09
CA SER A 52 -1.90 7.01 16.09
C SER A 52 -1.46 7.45 14.70
N SER A 53 -1.26 6.50 13.79
CA SER A 53 -0.84 6.78 12.41
C SER A 53 -2.02 6.95 11.47
N THR A 54 -1.76 7.59 10.35
CA THR A 54 -2.68 7.73 9.23
C THR A 54 -1.91 7.72 7.93
N CYS A 55 -2.60 7.50 6.82
CA CYS A 55 -2.03 7.56 5.48
C CYS A 55 -3.05 8.12 4.48
N GLU A 56 -2.55 8.73 3.41
CA GLU A 56 -3.41 9.06 2.29
C GLU A 56 -3.89 7.78 1.59
N ARG A 57 -5.13 7.79 1.10
CA ARG A 57 -5.63 6.67 0.30
C ARG A 57 -4.94 6.70 -1.06
N PRO A 58 -4.14 5.69 -1.44
CA PRO A 58 -3.47 5.68 -2.72
C PRO A 58 -4.47 5.57 -3.88
N ALA A 59 -4.11 6.12 -5.04
CA ALA A 59 -4.90 5.96 -6.25
C ALA A 59 -5.00 4.49 -6.65
N PRO A 60 -6.16 4.00 -7.14
CA PRO A 60 -6.27 2.64 -7.65
C PRO A 60 -5.40 2.45 -8.89
N LEU A 61 -5.03 1.20 -9.20
CA LEU A 61 -4.42 0.87 -10.49
C LEU A 61 -5.45 1.09 -11.62
N PRO A 62 -5.11 1.84 -12.69
CA PRO A 62 -6.02 2.04 -13.81
C PRO A 62 -6.35 0.73 -14.51
N GLN A 63 -7.60 0.61 -14.95
CA GLN A 63 -8.04 -0.53 -15.75
C GLN A 63 -7.70 -0.31 -17.23
N GLY A 64 -7.57 -1.40 -17.99
CA GLY A 64 -7.33 -1.34 -19.44
C GLY A 64 -5.91 -0.95 -19.85
N LEU A 65 -4.94 -1.00 -18.91
CA LEU A 65 -3.53 -0.88 -19.24
C LEU A 65 -3.09 -2.02 -20.15
N ARG A 66 -2.16 -1.73 -21.08
CA ARG A 66 -1.50 -2.76 -21.87
C ARG A 66 -0.58 -3.59 -20.98
N GLU A 67 -0.43 -4.86 -21.30
CA GLU A 67 0.49 -5.76 -20.59
C GLU A 67 1.90 -5.15 -20.48
N GLY A 68 2.49 -5.20 -19.28
CA GLY A 68 3.81 -4.64 -19.00
C GLY A 68 3.89 -3.11 -18.90
N ILE A 69 2.78 -2.39 -19.07
CA ILE A 69 2.73 -0.92 -18.96
C ILE A 69 2.01 -0.50 -17.68
N LEU A 70 2.61 0.44 -16.96
CA LEU A 70 2.02 1.11 -15.81
C LEU A 70 1.78 2.59 -16.10
N ASP A 71 0.93 3.21 -15.28
CA ASP A 71 0.65 4.62 -15.37
C ASP A 71 1.88 5.45 -14.99
N THR A 72 2.13 6.46 -15.83
CA THR A 72 3.16 7.48 -15.64
C THR A 72 2.72 8.51 -14.64
#